data_AF-A0A941YHE3-F1
#
_entry.id   AF-A0A941YHE3-F1
#
_cell.length_a   1.000
_cell.length_b   1.000
_cell.length_c   1.000
_cell.angle_alpha   90.00
_cell.angle_beta   90.00
_cell.angle_gamma   90.00
#
_symmetry.space_group_name_H-M   'P 1'
#
loop_
_entity.id
_entity.type
_entity.pdbx_description
1 polymer ?
#
loop_
_entity_poly.entity_id
_entity_poly.type
_entity_poly.pdbx_seq_one_letter_code
_entity_poly.pdbx_strand_id
1 'polypeptide(L)'
;MKRMAILVPFGLLMACGQGGPSYLPLVDEKAWSYTSKSAFQDNVVNLKVGSKVSVGGITGRVLASELGESRVAWDNHRLIASMLSNTVFIPPIPLLVDDKVPDKKKGREGDFVPVEEWSGTFESLGKVRRAKATLSERRSTLQLTFGETNVVETVLRVQIDGMKDDSALELRTWFERGKGIVRQEQRTNRELVVSLEFLR
;
A
#
# COMPACT_ATOMS: atom_id res chain seq x y z
N MET A 1 28.69 -31.51 51.34
CA MET A 1 28.70 -30.59 50.20
C MET A 1 27.29 -30.52 49.61
N LYS A 2 26.50 -29.51 49.97
CA LYS A 2 25.11 -29.34 49.52
C LYS A 2 25.10 -28.47 48.26
N ARG A 3 24.60 -29.01 47.14
CA ARG A 3 24.46 -28.27 45.88
C ARG A 3 23.29 -27.30 46.00
N MET A 4 23.61 -26.02 45.86
CA MET A 4 22.68 -24.89 45.87
C MET A 4 22.12 -24.75 44.44
N ALA A 5 20.86 -25.13 44.24
CA ALA A 5 20.18 -24.97 42.96
C ALA A 5 19.66 -23.53 42.88
N ILE A 6 20.26 -22.73 41.99
CA ILE A 6 19.82 -21.38 41.66
C ILE A 6 18.66 -21.52 40.66
N LEU A 7 17.44 -21.25 41.14
CA LEU A 7 16.26 -21.04 40.31
C LEU A 7 16.41 -19.70 39.59
N VAL A 8 16.75 -19.74 38.30
CA VAL A 8 16.67 -18.57 37.41
C VAL A 8 15.20 -18.36 37.06
N PRO A 9 14.58 -17.22 37.39
CA PRO A 9 13.22 -16.94 36.96
C PRO A 9 13.24 -16.69 35.45
N PHE A 10 12.50 -17.53 34.72
CA PHE A 10 12.25 -17.43 33.29
C PHE A 10 11.35 -16.20 33.05
N GLY A 11 11.97 -15.02 33.03
CA GLY A 11 11.33 -13.77 32.69
C GLY A 11 11.26 -13.56 31.18
N LEU A 12 10.15 -12.94 30.75
CA LEU A 12 9.96 -12.23 29.48
C LEU A 12 9.73 -13.09 28.22
N LEU A 13 8.47 -13.49 28.03
CA LEU A 13 7.87 -13.57 26.69
C LEU A 13 6.55 -12.77 26.67
N MET A 14 6.60 -11.51 27.11
CA MET A 14 5.62 -10.51 26.71
C MET A 14 6.19 -9.73 25.53
N ALA A 15 6.24 -10.38 24.37
CA ALA A 15 6.28 -9.69 23.10
C ALA A 15 4.87 -9.76 22.49
N CYS A 16 3.93 -9.04 23.12
CA CYS A 16 2.78 -8.54 22.36
C CYS A 16 3.37 -7.65 21.28
N GLY A 17 3.56 -8.21 20.07
CA GLY A 17 3.98 -7.46 18.90
C GLY A 17 3.05 -6.28 18.74
N GLN A 18 3.57 -5.11 19.10
CA GLN A 18 2.89 -3.83 19.02
C GLN A 18 2.27 -3.72 17.63
N GLY A 19 0.96 -3.47 17.61
CA GLY A 19 0.28 -2.95 16.43
C GLY A 19 1.06 -1.72 15.98
N GLY A 20 1.88 -1.91 14.95
CA GLY A 20 2.55 -0.81 14.28
C GLY A 20 1.49 0.18 13.81
N PRO A 21 1.85 1.45 13.59
CA PRO A 21 0.94 2.45 13.07
C PRO A 21 0.54 2.10 11.63
N SER A 22 -0.40 1.16 11.49
CA SER A 22 -0.77 0.63 10.20
C SER A 22 -1.56 1.71 9.48
N TYR A 23 -0.92 2.29 8.47
CA TYR A 23 -1.56 3.20 7.53
C TYR A 23 -2.71 2.54 6.79
N LEU A 24 -2.76 1.20 6.73
CA LEU A 24 -3.85 0.43 6.15
C LEU A 24 -4.21 -0.74 7.07
N PRO A 25 -5.17 -0.58 7.99
CA PRO A 25 -5.51 -1.61 8.96
C PRO A 25 -6.19 -2.80 8.27
N LEU A 26 -5.51 -3.96 8.27
CA LEU A 26 -5.97 -5.21 7.66
C LEU A 26 -6.74 -6.09 8.66
N VAL A 27 -7.68 -5.48 9.39
CA VAL A 27 -8.52 -6.16 10.39
C VAL A 27 -9.84 -6.61 9.76
N ASP A 28 -10.38 -7.74 10.25
CA ASP A 28 -11.63 -8.31 9.76
C ASP A 28 -12.79 -7.30 9.86
N GLU A 29 -13.74 -7.39 8.93
CA GLU A 29 -14.94 -6.54 8.83
C GLU A 29 -14.67 -5.04 8.60
N LYS A 30 -13.41 -4.62 8.43
CA LYS A 30 -13.11 -3.24 8.06
C LYS A 30 -13.56 -2.98 6.62
N ALA A 31 -14.27 -1.88 6.43
CA ALA A 31 -14.73 -1.43 5.13
C ALA A 31 -14.50 0.08 4.98
N TRP A 32 -14.38 0.50 3.73
CA TRP A 32 -14.27 1.89 3.32
C TRP A 32 -15.17 2.11 2.11
N SER A 33 -15.81 3.27 2.06
CA SER A 33 -16.55 3.71 0.89
C SER A 33 -15.74 4.81 0.20
N TYR A 34 -15.76 4.81 -1.13
CA TYR A 34 -15.04 5.78 -1.94
C TYR A 34 -15.95 6.33 -3.03
N THR A 35 -15.82 7.61 -3.34
CA THR A 35 -16.27 8.13 -4.64
C THR A 35 -15.21 7.74 -5.66
N SER A 36 -15.57 6.92 -6.62
CA SER A 36 -14.78 6.60 -7.80
C SER A 36 -15.16 7.53 -8.94
N LYS A 37 -14.18 8.26 -9.48
CA LYS A 37 -14.31 9.04 -10.70
C LYS A 37 -13.54 8.38 -11.82
N SER A 38 -14.20 8.18 -12.95
CA SER A 38 -13.62 7.64 -14.18
C SER A 38 -14.06 8.49 -15.37
N ALA A 39 -13.50 8.25 -16.56
CA ALA A 39 -13.89 8.97 -17.77
C ALA A 39 -15.39 8.81 -18.13
N PHE A 40 -16.06 7.75 -17.65
CA PHE A 40 -17.41 7.39 -18.07
C PHE A 40 -18.48 7.69 -17.01
N GLN A 41 -18.14 7.61 -15.73
CA GLN A 41 -19.10 7.73 -14.63
C GLN A 41 -18.43 7.91 -13.27
N ASP A 42 -19.17 8.56 -12.37
CA ASP A 42 -18.89 8.65 -10.94
C ASP A 42 -19.75 7.64 -10.19
N ASN A 43 -19.13 6.82 -9.32
CA ASN A 43 -19.84 5.80 -8.54
C ASN A 43 -19.34 5.78 -7.09
N VAL A 44 -20.17 5.25 -6.19
CA VAL A 44 -19.71 4.84 -4.87
C VAL A 44 -19.20 3.40 -4.95
N VAL A 45 -17.96 3.18 -4.50
CA VAL A 45 -17.28 1.89 -4.48
C VAL A 45 -17.00 1.50 -3.03
N ASN A 46 -17.30 0.26 -2.66
CA ASN A 46 -17.08 -0.23 -1.30
C ASN A 46 -15.91 -1.20 -1.29
N LEU A 47 -14.84 -0.82 -0.58
CA LEU A 47 -13.68 -1.67 -0.37
C LEU A 47 -13.81 -2.38 0.98
N LYS A 48 -13.78 -3.70 1.00
CA LYS A 48 -13.88 -4.51 2.23
C LYS A 48 -12.65 -5.38 2.43
N VAL A 49 -12.20 -5.48 3.68
CA VAL A 49 -11.21 -6.48 4.10
C VAL A 49 -11.89 -7.85 4.15
N GLY A 50 -11.41 -8.77 3.33
CA GLY A 50 -11.89 -10.14 3.23
C GLY A 50 -10.97 -11.16 3.91
N SER A 51 -10.98 -12.38 3.37
CA SER A 51 -10.29 -13.53 3.94
C SER A 51 -8.76 -13.36 4.00
N LYS A 52 -8.14 -14.17 4.87
CA LYS A 52 -6.67 -14.33 4.90
C LYS A 52 -6.19 -14.96 3.59
N VAL A 53 -5.04 -14.51 3.10
CA VAL A 53 -4.41 -15.01 1.88
C VAL A 53 -2.89 -14.93 2.01
N SER A 54 -2.14 -15.75 1.28
CA SER A 54 -0.68 -15.61 1.20
C SER A 54 -0.29 -14.51 0.21
N VAL A 55 0.63 -13.63 0.60
CA VAL A 55 1.21 -12.57 -0.22
C VAL A 55 2.72 -12.71 -0.12
N GLY A 56 3.38 -13.28 -1.14
CA GLY A 56 4.83 -13.50 -1.11
C GLY A 56 5.32 -14.38 0.06
N GLY A 57 4.51 -15.35 0.51
CA GLY A 57 4.87 -16.23 1.62
C GLY A 57 4.48 -15.72 3.01
N ILE A 58 4.03 -14.46 3.14
CA ILE A 58 3.50 -13.93 4.40
C ILE A 58 1.96 -13.89 4.41
N THR A 59 1.36 -13.87 5.60
CA THR A 59 -0.10 -13.81 5.75
C THR A 59 -0.58 -12.38 5.53
N GLY A 60 -1.43 -12.20 4.53
CA GLY A 60 -2.10 -10.94 4.18
C GLY A 60 -3.62 -11.07 4.17
N ARG A 61 -4.27 -10.11 3.52
CA ARG A 61 -5.73 -10.03 3.34
C ARG A 61 -6.08 -9.74 1.90
N VAL A 62 -7.25 -10.23 1.50
CA VAL A 62 -7.93 -9.75 0.29
C VAL A 62 -8.62 -8.43 0.60
N LEU A 63 -8.48 -7.44 -0.27
CA LEU A 63 -9.30 -6.24 -0.32
C LEU A 63 -10.19 -6.37 -1.56
N ALA A 64 -11.50 -6.44 -1.37
CA ALA A 64 -12.45 -6.66 -2.46
C ALA A 64 -13.36 -5.45 -2.63
N SER A 65 -13.60 -5.07 -3.89
CA SER A 65 -14.63 -4.10 -4.28
C SER A 65 -15.25 -4.48 -5.62
N GLU A 66 -16.22 -3.70 -6.07
CA GLU A 66 -16.84 -3.84 -7.38
C GLU A 66 -15.84 -3.62 -8.54
N LEU A 67 -14.70 -2.98 -8.27
CA LEU A 67 -13.63 -2.73 -9.24
C LEU A 67 -12.61 -3.88 -9.32
N GLY A 68 -12.70 -4.88 -8.44
CA GLY A 68 -11.83 -6.05 -8.41
C GLY A 68 -11.23 -6.30 -7.05
N GLU A 69 -10.26 -7.22 -7.04
CA GLU A 69 -9.59 -7.64 -5.82
C GLU A 69 -8.13 -7.19 -5.78
N SER A 70 -7.66 -6.92 -4.57
CA SER A 70 -6.24 -6.72 -4.26
C SER A 70 -5.83 -7.66 -3.14
N ARG A 71 -4.59 -8.16 -3.16
CA ARG A 71 -4.05 -9.06 -2.13
C ARG A 71 -2.84 -8.41 -1.51
N VAL A 72 -3.01 -7.91 -0.29
CA VAL A 72 -2.03 -7.06 0.39
C VAL A 72 -1.60 -7.66 1.72
N ALA A 73 -0.38 -7.37 2.14
CA ALA A 73 0.14 -7.76 3.44
C ALA A 73 1.07 -6.69 3.99
N TRP A 74 1.19 -6.66 5.31
CA TRP A 74 2.27 -5.94 5.98
C TRP A 74 3.44 -6.89 6.19
N ASP A 75 4.56 -6.61 5.53
CA ASP A 75 5.87 -7.19 5.82
C ASP A 75 6.66 -6.18 6.66
N ASN A 76 6.61 -6.34 8.00
CA ASN A 76 7.18 -5.38 8.93
C ASN A 76 6.64 -3.95 8.68
N HIS A 77 7.49 -3.01 8.27
CA HIS A 77 7.13 -1.62 7.95
C HIS A 77 6.72 -1.39 6.49
N ARG A 78 6.59 -2.46 5.70
CA ARG A 78 6.27 -2.38 4.27
C ARG A 78 4.88 -2.92 3.99
N LEU A 79 4.05 -2.11 3.36
CA LEU A 79 2.82 -2.60 2.75
C LEU A 79 3.17 -3.11 1.36
N ILE A 80 2.93 -4.40 1.11
CA ILE A 80 3.19 -5.05 -0.18
C ILE A 80 1.90 -5.61 -0.77
N ALA A 81 1.87 -5.76 -2.09
CA ALA A 81 0.76 -6.34 -2.82
C ALA A 81 1.22 -7.42 -3.81
N SER A 82 0.63 -8.61 -3.74
CA SER A 82 0.80 -9.65 -4.77
C SER A 82 -0.21 -9.51 -5.89
N MET A 83 -1.29 -8.73 -5.66
CA MET A 83 -2.31 -8.45 -6.65
C MET A 83 -2.91 -7.06 -6.41
N LEU A 84 -3.10 -6.27 -7.46
CA LEU A 84 -3.81 -4.99 -7.46
C LEU A 84 -4.80 -4.96 -8.62
N SER A 85 -6.09 -4.76 -8.34
CA SER A 85 -7.14 -4.72 -9.36
C SER A 85 -7.03 -5.87 -10.36
N ASN A 86 -6.87 -7.09 -9.84
CA ASN A 86 -6.67 -8.34 -10.61
C ASN A 86 -5.37 -8.43 -11.44
N THR A 87 -4.45 -7.47 -11.32
CA THR A 87 -3.09 -7.58 -11.88
C THR A 87 -2.18 -8.22 -10.85
N VAL A 88 -1.56 -9.35 -11.19
CA VAL A 88 -0.69 -10.12 -10.29
C VAL A 88 0.75 -9.64 -10.43
N PHE A 89 1.48 -9.51 -9.32
CA PHE A 89 2.89 -9.08 -9.28
C PHE A 89 3.76 -10.16 -8.64
N ILE A 90 4.86 -10.53 -9.32
CA ILE A 90 5.84 -11.51 -8.86
C ILE A 90 7.26 -10.93 -9.02
N PRO A 91 7.99 -10.64 -7.92
CA PRO A 91 7.55 -10.74 -6.51
C PRO A 91 6.47 -9.68 -6.18
N PRO A 92 5.82 -9.73 -4.99
CA PRO A 92 4.89 -8.69 -4.56
C PRO A 92 5.50 -7.28 -4.68
N ILE A 93 4.69 -6.32 -5.10
CA ILE A 93 5.10 -4.94 -5.33
C ILE A 93 4.91 -4.10 -4.06
N PRO A 94 5.84 -3.20 -3.69
CA PRO A 94 5.69 -2.35 -2.52
C PRO A 94 4.71 -1.20 -2.82
N LEU A 95 3.90 -0.83 -1.82
CA LEU A 95 2.91 0.25 -1.87
C LEU A 95 3.23 1.40 -0.90
N LEU A 96 3.88 1.08 0.22
CA LEU A 96 4.25 2.01 1.29
C LEU A 96 5.40 1.43 2.14
N VAL A 97 6.35 2.27 2.55
CA VAL A 97 7.49 1.94 3.43
C VAL A 97 7.57 2.95 4.58
N ASP A 98 6.86 2.67 5.69
CA ASP A 98 6.61 3.62 6.79
C ASP A 98 7.89 4.17 7.45
N ASP A 99 8.91 3.34 7.60
CA ASP A 99 10.16 3.69 8.29
C ASP A 99 11.13 4.55 7.47
N LYS A 100 10.89 4.69 6.15
CA LYS A 100 11.74 5.48 5.24
C LYS A 100 11.16 6.84 4.88
N VAL A 101 9.93 7.13 5.30
CA VAL A 101 9.31 8.42 5.02
C VAL A 101 10.14 9.52 5.69
N PRO A 102 10.79 10.43 4.94
CA PRO A 102 11.67 11.44 5.52
C PRO A 102 10.95 12.24 6.59
N ASP A 103 11.58 12.36 7.75
CA ASP A 103 11.12 13.28 8.79
C ASP A 103 11.18 14.71 8.25
N LYS A 104 10.23 15.56 8.67
CA LYS A 104 10.12 16.98 8.28
C LYS A 104 11.43 17.77 8.41
N LYS A 105 12.43 17.25 9.14
CA LYS A 105 13.70 17.90 9.45
C LYS A 105 14.87 17.55 8.50
N LYS A 106 14.75 16.55 7.61
CA LYS A 106 15.90 16.06 6.80
C LYS A 106 15.73 16.17 5.28
N GLY A 107 14.56 16.60 4.78
CA GLY A 107 14.33 16.93 3.38
C GLY A 107 13.70 18.31 3.25
N ARG A 108 13.77 18.94 2.07
CA ARG A 108 12.89 20.08 1.79
C ARG A 108 11.46 19.56 1.86
N GLU A 109 10.64 20.21 2.68
CA GLU A 109 9.22 19.89 2.81
C GLU A 109 8.59 19.86 1.40
N GLY A 110 7.97 18.73 1.04
CA GLY A 110 7.21 18.57 -0.21
C GLY A 110 7.86 17.74 -1.32
N ASP A 111 9.15 17.42 -1.25
CA ASP A 111 9.83 16.62 -2.29
C ASP A 111 9.54 15.12 -2.13
N PHE A 112 9.34 14.42 -3.26
CA PHE A 112 9.26 12.96 -3.30
C PHE A 112 10.64 12.35 -3.17
N VAL A 113 10.79 11.37 -2.26
CA VAL A 113 12.02 10.61 -2.09
C VAL A 113 11.81 9.19 -2.59
N PRO A 114 12.66 8.67 -3.50
CA PRO A 114 12.65 7.26 -3.86
C PRO A 114 13.01 6.41 -2.63
N VAL A 115 12.13 5.49 -2.25
CA VAL A 115 12.31 4.64 -1.05
C VAL A 115 12.59 3.18 -1.39
N GLU A 116 12.14 2.72 -2.55
CA GLU A 116 12.29 1.34 -2.99
C GLU A 116 12.24 1.20 -4.51
N GLU A 117 13.05 0.30 -5.05
CA GLU A 117 12.97 -0.16 -6.43
C GLU A 117 12.46 -1.59 -6.46
N TRP A 118 11.67 -1.93 -7.47
CA TRP A 118 11.12 -3.25 -7.69
C TRP A 118 11.44 -3.70 -9.12
N SER A 119 11.71 -4.98 -9.30
CA SER A 119 11.91 -5.61 -10.60
C SER A 119 11.29 -6.99 -10.56
N GLY A 120 10.52 -7.31 -11.60
CA GLY A 120 9.82 -8.58 -11.64
C GLY A 120 8.97 -8.75 -12.87
N THR A 121 7.93 -9.54 -12.71
CA THR A 121 6.90 -9.74 -13.72
C THR A 121 5.54 -9.35 -13.16
N PHE A 122 4.67 -8.91 -14.05
CA PHE A 122 3.26 -8.81 -13.73
C PHE A 122 2.43 -9.58 -14.77
N GLU A 123 1.27 -10.06 -14.33
CA GLU A 123 0.28 -10.70 -15.19
C GLU A 123 -1.00 -9.86 -15.18
N SER A 124 -1.43 -9.42 -16.36
CA SER A 124 -2.69 -8.71 -16.54
C SER A 124 -3.38 -9.22 -17.80
N LEU A 125 -4.68 -9.52 -17.70
CA LEU A 125 -5.48 -10.08 -18.81
C LEU A 125 -4.82 -11.32 -19.45
N GLY A 126 -4.25 -12.20 -18.62
CA GLY A 126 -3.58 -13.43 -19.05
C GLY A 126 -2.23 -13.23 -19.76
N LYS A 127 -1.69 -12.01 -19.78
CA LYS A 127 -0.39 -11.70 -20.39
C LYS A 127 0.63 -11.40 -19.31
N VAL A 128 1.71 -12.18 -19.31
CA VAL A 128 2.88 -11.94 -18.46
C VAL A 128 3.86 -10.98 -19.16
N ARG A 129 4.32 -9.98 -18.42
CA ARG A 129 5.31 -8.99 -18.87
C ARG A 129 6.35 -8.74 -17.79
N ARG A 130 7.58 -8.47 -18.19
CA ARG A 130 8.62 -7.95 -17.30
C ARG A 130 8.42 -6.46 -17.08
N ALA A 131 8.70 -6.00 -15.87
CA ALA A 131 8.61 -4.61 -15.52
C ALA A 131 9.56 -4.25 -14.38
N LYS A 132 9.86 -2.96 -14.29
CA LYS A 132 10.50 -2.34 -13.14
C LYS A 132 9.55 -1.32 -12.54
N ALA A 133 9.70 -1.04 -11.26
CA ALA A 133 8.97 0.02 -10.62
C ALA A 133 9.82 0.78 -9.61
N THR A 134 9.48 2.05 -9.42
CA THR A 134 10.06 2.88 -8.37
C THR A 134 8.94 3.38 -7.48
N LEU A 135 9.04 3.12 -6.18
CA LEU A 135 8.18 3.68 -5.16
C LEU A 135 8.86 4.94 -4.61
N SER A 136 8.16 6.06 -4.67
CA SER A 136 8.58 7.33 -4.06
C SER A 136 7.54 7.82 -3.08
N GLU A 137 7.98 8.45 -2.00
CA GLU A 137 7.09 8.85 -0.91
C GLU A 137 7.39 10.26 -0.43
N ARG A 138 6.36 10.90 0.15
CA ARG A 138 6.50 12.16 0.89
C ARG A 138 5.43 12.28 1.98
N ARG A 139 5.70 13.08 3.01
CA ARG A 139 4.65 13.58 3.91
C ARG A 139 4.07 14.85 3.30
N SER A 140 2.75 14.97 3.32
CA SER A 140 2.04 16.16 2.86
C SER A 140 0.75 16.35 3.66
N THR A 141 0.10 17.47 3.45
CA THR A 141 -1.30 17.64 3.81
C THR A 141 -2.17 17.48 2.57
N LEU A 142 -3.36 16.92 2.77
CA LEU A 142 -4.34 16.72 1.70
C LEU A 142 -5.65 17.38 2.12
N GLN A 143 -6.14 18.27 1.27
CA GLN A 143 -7.49 18.81 1.41
C GLN A 143 -8.49 17.79 0.84
N LEU A 144 -9.34 17.26 1.72
CA LEU A 144 -10.49 16.42 1.37
C LEU A 144 -11.77 17.23 1.54
N THR A 145 -12.87 16.68 1.03
CA THR A 145 -14.21 17.30 1.13
C THR A 145 -14.62 17.61 2.57
N PHE A 146 -14.13 16.84 3.55
CA PHE A 146 -14.46 16.98 4.99
C PHE A 146 -13.36 17.64 5.83
N GLY A 147 -12.31 18.18 5.21
CA GLY A 147 -11.24 18.90 5.91
C GLY A 147 -9.84 18.52 5.44
N GLU A 148 -8.85 19.19 6.02
CA GLU A 148 -7.44 18.92 5.79
C GLU A 148 -6.96 17.76 6.69
N THR A 149 -6.09 16.90 6.15
CA THR A 149 -5.51 15.79 6.92
C THR A 149 -4.03 15.57 6.56
N ASN A 150 -3.26 15.05 7.51
CA ASN A 150 -1.86 14.69 7.30
C ASN A 150 -1.77 13.29 6.70
N VAL A 151 -1.03 13.16 5.60
CA VAL A 151 -0.94 11.92 4.84
C VAL A 151 0.51 11.55 4.51
N VAL A 152 0.72 10.28 4.22
CA VAL A 152 1.86 9.83 3.43
C VAL A 152 1.35 9.62 2.01
N GLU A 153 1.92 10.36 1.08
CA GLU A 153 1.64 10.22 -0.34
C GLU A 153 2.72 9.35 -0.97
N THR A 154 2.29 8.30 -1.64
CA THR A 154 3.17 7.40 -2.40
C THR A 154 2.88 7.52 -3.89
N VAL A 155 3.93 7.39 -4.69
CA VAL A 155 3.88 7.34 -6.15
C VAL A 155 4.66 6.09 -6.57
N LEU A 156 3.94 5.11 -7.11
CA LEU A 156 4.50 3.90 -7.69
C LEU A 156 4.47 4.06 -9.21
N ARG A 157 5.64 4.18 -9.84
CA ARG A 157 5.77 4.23 -11.30
C ARG A 157 6.26 2.89 -11.81
N VAL A 158 5.50 2.27 -12.71
CA VAL A 158 5.82 0.98 -13.31
C VAL A 158 6.20 1.17 -14.78
N GLN A 159 7.42 0.78 -15.13
CA GLN A 159 7.94 0.75 -16.49
C GLN A 159 7.89 -0.68 -17.02
N ILE A 160 7.19 -0.88 -18.13
CA ILE A 160 6.95 -2.20 -18.73
C ILE A 160 7.93 -2.41 -19.87
N ASP A 161 8.62 -3.56 -19.88
CA ASP A 161 9.58 -3.89 -20.94
C ASP A 161 8.90 -3.86 -22.32
N GLY A 162 9.51 -3.13 -23.26
CA GLY A 162 9.02 -2.99 -24.63
C GLY A 162 7.95 -1.91 -24.84
N MET A 163 7.58 -1.17 -23.79
CA MET A 163 6.78 0.06 -23.91
C MET A 163 7.70 1.29 -23.86
N LYS A 164 7.29 2.40 -24.49
CA LYS A 164 8.05 3.67 -24.41
C LYS A 164 8.03 4.19 -22.98
N ASP A 165 9.02 4.97 -22.58
CA ASP A 165 9.15 5.49 -21.20
C ASP A 165 7.95 6.33 -20.74
N ASP A 166 7.28 7.01 -21.67
CA ASP A 166 6.05 7.77 -21.39
C ASP A 166 4.83 6.87 -21.17
N SER A 167 4.94 5.56 -21.46
CA SER A 167 3.84 4.59 -21.34
C SER A 167 3.76 3.88 -20.00
N ALA A 168 4.19 4.56 -18.94
CA ALA A 168 4.20 4.03 -17.59
C ALA A 168 2.80 3.98 -16.97
N LEU A 169 2.57 2.96 -16.14
CA LEU A 169 1.48 2.95 -15.17
C LEU A 169 1.96 3.70 -13.94
N GLU A 170 1.17 4.66 -13.47
CA GLU A 170 1.45 5.39 -12.23
C GLU A 170 0.28 5.19 -11.27
N LEU A 171 0.58 4.72 -10.07
CA LEU A 171 -0.36 4.62 -8.97
C LEU A 171 0.06 5.61 -7.88
N ARG A 172 -0.79 6.60 -7.62
CA ARG A 172 -0.61 7.53 -6.51
C ARG A 172 -1.57 7.19 -5.39
N THR A 173 -1.08 7.05 -4.18
CA THR A 173 -1.92 6.68 -3.03
C THR A 173 -1.63 7.61 -1.86
N TRP A 174 -2.67 8.12 -1.23
CA TRP A 174 -2.56 8.93 -0.01
C TRP A 174 -3.09 8.11 1.16
N PHE A 175 -2.21 7.85 2.12
CA PHE A 175 -2.52 7.09 3.31
C PHE A 175 -2.64 8.01 4.52
N GLU A 176 -3.74 7.87 5.26
CA GLU A 176 -3.88 8.48 6.59
C GLU A 176 -3.74 7.39 7.66
N ARG A 177 -2.90 7.66 8.66
CA ARG A 177 -2.59 6.71 9.73
C ARG A 177 -3.86 6.25 10.45
N GLY A 178 -4.06 4.93 10.54
CA GLY A 178 -5.22 4.32 11.18
C GLY A 178 -6.52 4.40 10.38
N LYS A 179 -6.60 5.25 9.34
CA LYS A 179 -7.77 5.32 8.46
C LYS A 179 -7.63 4.49 7.21
N GLY A 180 -6.44 4.28 6.65
CA GLY A 180 -6.33 3.59 5.35
C GLY A 180 -5.95 4.52 4.21
N ILE A 181 -6.31 4.08 3.02
CA ILE A 181 -6.24 4.88 1.80
C ILE A 181 -7.35 5.94 1.88
N VAL A 182 -6.99 7.22 1.83
CA VAL A 182 -7.96 8.34 1.80
C VAL A 182 -8.16 8.90 0.38
N ARG A 183 -7.18 8.68 -0.49
CA ARG A 183 -7.28 8.94 -1.93
C ARG A 183 -6.38 7.98 -2.69
N GLN A 184 -6.78 7.60 -3.89
CA GLN A 184 -5.93 6.85 -4.82
C GLN A 184 -6.19 7.30 -6.25
N GLU A 185 -5.15 7.43 -7.05
CA GLU A 185 -5.26 7.77 -8.45
C GLU A 185 -4.43 6.81 -9.28
N GLN A 186 -5.01 6.30 -10.35
CA GLN A 186 -4.32 5.52 -11.35
C GLN A 186 -4.21 6.35 -12.63
N ARG A 187 -2.99 6.48 -13.15
CA ARG A 187 -2.71 7.05 -14.45
C ARG A 187 -2.08 6.04 -15.38
N THR A 188 -2.35 6.19 -16.66
CA THR A 188 -1.70 5.45 -17.74
C THR A 188 -1.35 6.46 -18.82
N ASN A 189 -0.09 6.48 -19.25
CA ASN A 189 0.39 7.48 -20.20
C ASN A 189 0.13 8.93 -19.74
N ARG A 190 0.22 9.19 -18.42
CA ARG A 190 -0.11 10.46 -17.74
C ARG A 190 -1.60 10.85 -17.71
N GLU A 191 -2.47 10.11 -18.38
CA GLU A 191 -3.92 10.35 -18.34
C GLU A 191 -4.52 9.70 -17.08
N LEU A 192 -5.42 10.43 -16.40
CA LEU A 192 -6.15 9.91 -15.25
C LEU A 192 -7.18 8.88 -15.73
N VAL A 193 -7.00 7.64 -15.27
CA VAL A 193 -7.90 6.53 -15.61
C VAL A 193 -8.98 6.37 -14.54
N VAL A 194 -8.56 6.36 -13.27
CA VAL A 194 -9.44 6.24 -12.11
C VAL A 194 -8.92 7.11 -10.97
N SER A 195 -9.83 7.76 -10.25
CA SER A 195 -9.57 8.41 -8.97
C SER A 195 -10.57 7.91 -7.92
N LEU A 196 -10.08 7.55 -6.74
CA LEU A 196 -10.88 7.18 -5.57
C LEU A 196 -10.66 8.25 -4.50
N GLU A 197 -11.73 8.79 -3.92
CA GLU A 197 -11.67 9.68 -2.74
C GLU A 197 -12.58 9.13 -1.63
N PHE A 198 -12.04 9.04 -0.42
CA PHE A 198 -12.73 8.42 0.72
C PHE A 198 -14.00 9.16 1.12
N LEU A 199 -15.09 8.40 1.27
CA LEU A 199 -16.37 8.82 1.82
C LEU A 199 -16.43 8.34 3.27
N ARG A 200 -16.59 9.31 4.17
CA ARG A 200 -16.55 9.18 5.63
C ARG A 200 -17.21 7.92 6.18
#